data_AF-A0AAX0Z080-F1
#
_entry.id   AF-A0AAX0Z080-F1
#
_cell.length_a   1.000
_cell.length_b   1.000
_cell.length_c   1.000
_cell.angle_alpha   90.00
_cell.angle_beta   90.00
_cell.angle_gamma   90.00
#
_symmetry.space_group_name_H-M   'P 1'
#
loop_
_entity.id
_entity.type
_entity.pdbx_description
1 polymer ?
#
loop_
_entity_poly.entity_id
_entity_poly.type
_entity_poly.pdbx_seq_one_letter_code
_entity_poly.pdbx_strand_id
1 'polypeptide(L)'
;SESAPALKRRLQVAADEIDLASIFTIHGFCTRVLREHALESGHTFDPPELLASDRELLEELAADLWRVHANDPATLEPLTWLWSTPDALAADLRALLAAPPLHPLPQPVALADPHAALQGAAKELSVRVREHGEQFFIDLCDAVDNKWINGVSYKLGWLHPLGRQLLAWA
;
A
#
# COMPACT_ATOMS: atom_id res chain seq x y z
N SER A 1 8.81 18.00 -27.46
CA SER A 1 9.79 17.18 -26.70
C SER A 1 10.48 18.09 -25.69
N GLU A 2 10.63 17.64 -24.46
CA GLU A 2 11.32 18.42 -23.44
C GLU A 2 12.83 18.55 -23.75
N SER A 3 13.42 19.71 -23.49
CA SER A 3 14.86 19.93 -23.69
C SER A 3 15.70 19.26 -22.61
N ALA A 4 16.94 18.86 -22.92
CA ALA A 4 17.83 18.23 -21.93
C ALA A 4 18.05 19.07 -20.66
N PRO A 5 18.16 20.42 -20.72
CA PRO A 5 18.20 21.26 -19.52
C PRO A 5 16.91 21.23 -18.69
N ALA A 6 15.74 21.19 -19.35
CA ALA A 6 14.46 21.10 -18.67
C ALA A 6 14.27 19.74 -17.97
N LEU A 7 14.66 18.64 -18.62
CA LEU A 7 14.67 17.31 -18.01
C LEU A 7 15.63 17.22 -16.81
N LYS A 8 16.85 17.75 -16.94
CA LYS A 8 17.81 17.79 -15.83
C LYS A 8 17.22 18.56 -14.64
N ARG A 9 16.61 19.73 -14.91
CA ARG A 9 15.95 20.53 -13.88
C ARG A 9 14.81 19.76 -13.21
N ARG A 10 13.93 19.08 -13.96
CA ARG A 10 12.84 18.28 -13.39
C ARG A 10 13.34 17.15 -12.50
N LEU A 11 14.39 16.43 -12.92
CA LEU A 11 14.96 15.36 -12.10
C LEU A 11 15.64 15.90 -10.85
N GLN A 12 16.32 17.03 -10.95
CA GLN A 12 16.90 17.72 -9.79
C GLN A 12 15.81 18.10 -8.79
N VAL A 13 14.74 18.75 -9.27
CA VAL A 13 13.58 19.12 -8.44
C VAL A 13 12.94 17.88 -7.81
N ALA A 14 12.73 16.80 -8.56
CA ALA A 14 12.15 15.57 -8.01
C ALA A 14 13.04 14.89 -6.96
N ALA A 15 14.37 14.97 -7.11
CA ALA A 15 15.30 14.46 -6.12
C ALA A 15 15.36 15.34 -4.86
N ASP A 16 15.31 16.66 -5.03
CA ASP A 16 15.29 17.63 -3.94
C ASP A 16 13.96 17.59 -3.16
N GLU A 17 12.85 17.25 -3.84
CA GLU A 17 11.49 17.15 -3.27
C GLU A 17 11.09 15.73 -2.88
N ILE A 18 12.01 14.76 -2.83
CA ILE A 18 11.66 13.36 -2.59
C ILE A 18 10.99 13.15 -1.21
N ASP A 19 11.35 13.94 -0.21
CA ASP A 19 10.74 13.92 1.13
C ASP A 19 9.29 14.46 1.13
N LEU A 20 8.88 15.14 0.06
CA LEU A 20 7.51 15.63 -0.16
C LEU A 20 6.67 14.65 -1.00
N ALA A 21 7.27 13.56 -1.50
CA ALA A 21 6.57 12.59 -2.31
C ALA A 21 5.42 11.93 -1.52
N SER A 22 4.28 11.74 -2.18
CA SER A 22 3.08 11.14 -1.57
C SER A 22 3.19 9.61 -1.41
N ILE A 23 4.24 9.15 -0.74
CA ILE A 23 4.51 7.74 -0.47
C ILE A 23 4.10 7.47 0.97
N PHE A 24 2.87 6.99 1.16
CA PHE A 24 2.29 6.70 2.46
C PHE A 24 1.67 5.30 2.49
N THR A 25 1.57 4.71 3.68
CA THR A 25 0.59 3.64 3.88
C THR A 25 -0.83 4.22 3.74
N ILE A 26 -1.84 3.38 3.51
CA ILE A 26 -3.24 3.84 3.44
C ILE A 26 -3.62 4.67 4.68
N HIS A 27 -3.19 4.24 5.87
CA HIS A 27 -3.39 5.00 7.11
C HIS A 27 -2.69 6.36 7.09
N GLY A 28 -1.41 6.42 6.69
CA GLY A 28 -0.68 7.69 6.60
C GLY A 28 -1.30 8.66 5.59
N PHE A 29 -1.83 8.14 4.48
CA PHE A 29 -2.60 8.92 3.52
C PHE A 29 -3.90 9.46 4.13
N CYS A 30 -4.71 8.61 4.77
CA CYS A 30 -5.97 9.02 5.40
C CYS A 30 -5.76 10.08 6.50
N THR A 31 -4.77 9.91 7.38
CA THR A 31 -4.45 10.90 8.42
C THR A 31 -4.08 12.25 7.82
N ARG A 32 -3.32 12.25 6.71
CA ARG A 32 -2.97 13.48 5.99
C ARG A 32 -4.20 14.16 5.40
N VAL A 33 -5.05 13.41 4.70
CA VAL A 33 -6.28 13.94 4.08
C VAL A 33 -7.21 14.53 5.14
N LEU A 34 -7.42 13.85 6.26
CA LEU A 34 -8.26 14.37 7.36
C LEU A 34 -7.71 15.68 7.95
N ARG A 35 -6.38 15.83 8.02
CA ARG A 35 -5.74 17.07 8.49
C ARG A 35 -5.84 18.20 7.46
N GLU A 36 -5.56 17.92 6.20
CA GLU A 36 -5.60 18.93 5.12
C GLU A 36 -7.02 19.42 4.83
N HIS A 37 -8.02 18.55 5.02
CA HIS A 37 -9.44 18.80 4.76
C HIS A 37 -10.30 18.75 6.04
N ALA A 38 -9.75 19.18 7.19
CA ALA A 38 -10.43 19.08 8.49
C ALA A 38 -11.81 19.76 8.48
N LEU A 39 -11.93 20.96 7.90
CA LEU A 39 -13.19 21.71 7.81
C LEU A 39 -14.24 20.99 6.94
N GLU A 40 -13.82 20.44 5.80
CA GLU A 40 -14.72 19.76 4.85
C GLU A 40 -15.16 18.38 5.38
N SER A 41 -14.32 17.75 6.20
CA SER A 41 -14.57 16.43 6.80
C SER A 41 -15.19 16.51 8.21
N GLY A 42 -15.50 17.71 8.71
CA GLY A 42 -16.07 17.91 10.05
C GLY A 42 -15.14 17.53 11.22
N HIS A 43 -13.84 17.39 10.96
CA HIS A 43 -12.83 17.08 11.97
C HIS A 43 -12.22 18.35 12.58
N THR A 44 -11.65 18.23 13.78
CA THR A 44 -10.84 19.29 14.38
C THR A 44 -9.49 19.41 13.65
N PHE A 45 -8.81 20.54 13.83
CA PHE A 45 -7.45 20.73 13.29
C PHE A 45 -6.39 19.93 14.06
N ASP A 46 -6.75 19.45 15.26
CA ASP A 46 -5.87 18.60 16.05
C ASP A 46 -5.70 17.24 15.37
N PRO A 47 -4.49 16.65 15.41
CA PRO A 47 -4.30 15.30 14.90
C PRO A 47 -5.24 14.32 15.62
N PRO A 48 -5.88 13.40 14.88
CA PRO A 48 -6.66 12.35 15.51
C PRO A 48 -5.76 11.53 16.43
N GLU A 49 -6.26 11.26 17.63
CA GLU A 49 -5.57 10.39 18.58
C GLU A 49 -5.58 8.95 18.04
N LEU A 50 -4.39 8.35 17.97
CA LEU A 50 -4.25 6.96 17.54
C LEU A 50 -4.47 6.05 18.75
N LEU A 51 -5.64 5.43 18.80
CA LEU A 51 -5.93 4.39 19.78
C LEU A 51 -5.22 3.10 19.38
N ALA A 52 -4.29 2.64 20.21
CA ALA A 52 -3.61 1.36 20.01
C ALA A 52 -4.55 0.16 20.23
N SER A 53 -5.63 0.36 20.97
CA SER A 53 -6.66 -0.63 21.22
C SER A 53 -7.99 0.07 21.51
N ASP A 54 -9.08 -0.52 21.04
CA ASP A 54 -10.47 -0.14 21.35
C ASP A 54 -11.01 -0.88 22.59
N ARG A 55 -10.19 -1.71 23.26
CA ARG A 55 -10.64 -2.61 24.33
C ARG A 55 -11.32 -1.87 25.47
N GLU A 56 -10.71 -0.79 25.97
CA GLU A 56 -11.26 0.01 27.08
C GLU A 56 -12.60 0.64 26.69
N LEU A 57 -12.74 1.10 25.44
CA LEU A 57 -14.00 1.63 24.92
C LEU A 57 -15.10 0.55 24.85
N LEU A 58 -14.74 -0.67 24.46
CA LEU A 58 -15.68 -1.80 24.43
C LEU A 58 -16.07 -2.24 25.84
N GLU A 59 -15.14 -2.25 26.80
CA GLU A 59 -15.40 -2.52 28.22
C GLU A 59 -16.36 -1.47 28.81
N GLU A 60 -16.15 -0.18 28.53
CA GLU A 60 -17.02 0.93 28.96
C GLU A 60 -18.42 0.82 28.34
N LEU A 61 -18.49 0.63 27.01
CA LEU A 61 -19.75 0.44 26.29
C LEU A 61 -20.53 -0.76 26.83
N ALA A 62 -19.85 -1.88 27.09
CA ALA A 62 -20.49 -3.06 27.66
C ALA A 62 -21.04 -2.80 29.05
N ALA A 63 -20.29 -2.11 29.93
CA ALA A 63 -20.75 -1.74 31.27
C ALA A 63 -22.00 -0.86 31.22
N ASP A 64 -22.05 0.09 30.29
CA ASP A 64 -23.20 0.97 30.09
C ASP A 64 -24.42 0.24 29.57
N LEU A 65 -24.26 -0.58 28.52
CA LEU A 65 -25.34 -1.42 28.00
C LEU A 65 -25.84 -2.38 29.07
N TRP A 66 -24.93 -3.00 29.83
CA TRP A 66 -25.27 -3.89 30.94
C TRP A 66 -26.18 -3.20 31.94
N ARG A 67 -25.78 -2.01 32.38
CA ARG A 67 -26.52 -1.23 33.38
C ARG A 67 -27.89 -0.79 32.86
N VAL A 68 -27.99 -0.39 31.61
CA VAL A 68 -29.28 0.00 31.00
C VAL A 68 -30.21 -1.22 30.93
N HIS A 69 -29.74 -2.35 30.40
CA HIS A 69 -30.58 -3.52 30.18
C HIS A 69 -30.86 -4.32 31.46
N ALA A 70 -29.97 -4.31 32.44
CA ALA A 70 -30.22 -4.94 33.74
C ALA A 70 -31.28 -4.20 34.57
N ASN A 71 -31.47 -2.90 34.32
CA ASN A 71 -32.51 -2.09 34.97
C ASN A 71 -33.89 -2.21 34.31
N ASP A 72 -33.99 -2.88 33.15
CA ASP A 72 -35.26 -3.17 32.49
C ASP A 72 -35.66 -4.64 32.73
N PRO A 73 -36.73 -4.90 33.50
CA PRO A 73 -37.23 -6.26 33.75
C PRO A 73 -37.52 -7.06 32.47
N ALA A 74 -37.88 -6.40 31.37
CA ALA A 74 -38.15 -7.05 30.09
C ALA A 74 -36.87 -7.60 29.43
N THR A 75 -35.70 -7.02 29.74
CA THR A 75 -34.42 -7.43 29.14
C THR A 75 -33.49 -8.16 30.11
N LEU A 76 -33.76 -8.15 31.40
CA LEU A 76 -32.88 -8.74 32.44
C LEU A 76 -32.62 -10.24 32.25
N GLU A 77 -33.67 -11.04 32.03
CA GLU A 77 -33.53 -12.50 31.82
C GLU A 77 -32.68 -12.84 30.59
N PRO A 78 -33.00 -12.35 29.36
CA PRO A 78 -32.19 -12.65 28.19
C PRO A 78 -30.77 -12.06 28.28
N LEU A 79 -30.62 -10.88 28.90
CA LEU A 79 -29.31 -10.28 29.13
C LEU A 79 -28.43 -11.22 29.96
N THR A 80 -28.90 -11.61 31.15
CA THR A 80 -28.15 -12.49 32.08
C THR A 80 -27.94 -13.90 31.56
N TRP A 81 -28.79 -14.37 30.64
CA TRP A 81 -28.63 -15.64 29.94
C TRP A 81 -27.52 -15.60 28.89
N LEU A 82 -27.45 -14.53 28.08
CA LEU A 82 -26.43 -14.37 27.05
C LEU A 82 -25.05 -14.06 27.66
N TRP A 83 -25.03 -13.15 28.63
CA TRP A 83 -23.82 -12.65 29.25
C TRP A 83 -24.08 -12.61 30.75
N SER A 84 -23.22 -13.16 31.59
CA SER A 84 -23.46 -13.10 33.04
C SER A 84 -22.91 -11.81 33.68
N THR A 85 -22.03 -11.12 32.96
CA THR A 85 -21.30 -9.93 33.38
C THR A 85 -21.11 -8.97 32.21
N PRO A 86 -20.87 -7.67 32.47
CA PRO A 86 -20.47 -6.73 31.42
C PRO A 86 -19.19 -7.16 30.68
N ASP A 87 -18.24 -7.80 31.36
CA ASP A 87 -17.02 -8.31 30.72
C ASP A 87 -17.32 -9.40 29.67
N ALA A 88 -18.31 -10.25 29.93
CA ALA A 88 -18.75 -11.27 28.97
C ALA A 88 -19.36 -10.61 27.73
N LEU A 89 -20.15 -9.54 27.89
CA LEU A 89 -20.64 -8.75 26.77
C LEU A 89 -19.49 -8.07 26.02
N ALA A 90 -18.53 -7.46 26.73
CA ALA A 90 -17.38 -6.79 26.13
C ALA A 90 -16.55 -7.75 25.24
N ALA A 91 -16.38 -9.00 25.67
CA ALA A 91 -15.67 -10.02 24.91
C ALA A 91 -16.35 -10.32 23.56
N ASP A 92 -17.68 -10.30 23.50
CA ASP A 92 -18.45 -10.59 22.29
C ASP A 92 -18.71 -9.34 21.43
N LEU A 93 -18.69 -8.13 22.00
CA LEU A 93 -18.99 -6.88 21.28
C LEU A 93 -18.19 -6.72 20.00
N ARG A 94 -16.92 -7.14 19.98
CA ARG A 94 -16.07 -7.05 18.79
C ARG A 94 -16.63 -7.87 17.62
N ALA A 95 -17.17 -9.05 17.90
CA ALA A 95 -17.79 -9.89 16.88
C ALA A 95 -19.17 -9.34 16.48
N LEU A 96 -19.93 -8.80 17.43
CA LEU A 96 -21.25 -8.22 17.18
C LEU A 96 -21.21 -6.93 16.34
N LEU A 97 -20.15 -6.13 16.49
CA LEU A 97 -19.92 -4.89 15.75
C LEU A 97 -19.21 -5.11 14.40
N ALA A 98 -18.71 -6.32 14.15
CA ALA A 98 -18.05 -6.61 12.89
C ALA A 98 -19.02 -6.45 11.73
N ALA A 99 -18.53 -5.86 10.62
CA ALA A 99 -19.33 -5.75 9.41
C ALA A 99 -19.80 -7.16 8.98
N PRO A 100 -21.08 -7.33 8.64
CA PRO A 100 -21.58 -8.62 8.19
C PRO A 100 -20.79 -9.03 6.93
N PRO A 101 -20.49 -10.33 6.77
CA PRO A 101 -19.77 -10.80 5.61
C PRO A 101 -20.53 -10.47 4.33
N LEU A 102 -19.79 -10.15 3.27
CA LEU A 102 -20.38 -9.97 1.95
C LEU A 102 -20.82 -11.34 1.40
N HIS A 103 -22.06 -11.41 0.89
CA HIS A 103 -22.62 -12.60 0.28
C HIS A 103 -22.77 -12.43 -1.25
N PRO A 104 -22.44 -13.46 -2.05
CA PRO A 104 -21.92 -14.77 -1.63
C PRO A 104 -20.51 -14.63 -1.03
N LEU A 105 -20.19 -15.50 -0.06
CA LEU A 105 -18.87 -15.50 0.55
C LEU A 105 -17.83 -15.59 -0.57
N PRO A 106 -16.79 -14.74 -0.57
CA PRO A 106 -15.76 -14.79 -1.59
C PRO A 106 -15.17 -16.19 -1.59
N GLN A 107 -15.29 -16.88 -2.73
CA GLN A 107 -14.64 -18.17 -2.89
C GLN A 107 -13.13 -17.92 -2.88
N PRO A 108 -12.35 -18.67 -2.10
CA PRO A 108 -10.90 -18.61 -2.18
C PRO A 108 -10.49 -18.87 -3.63
N VAL A 109 -10.08 -17.82 -4.33
CA VAL A 109 -9.41 -17.99 -5.61
C VAL A 109 -8.04 -18.52 -5.27
N ALA A 110 -7.74 -19.75 -5.67
CA ALA A 110 -6.39 -20.28 -5.59
C ALA A 110 -5.53 -19.46 -6.57
N LEU A 111 -4.98 -18.35 -6.09
CA LEU A 111 -3.95 -17.62 -6.80
C LEU A 111 -2.71 -18.51 -6.74
N ALA A 112 -2.20 -18.89 -7.91
CA ALA A 112 -0.92 -19.56 -7.98
C ALA A 112 0.15 -18.65 -7.33
N ASP A 113 1.08 -19.25 -6.59
CA ASP A 113 2.20 -18.50 -6.01
C ASP A 113 2.95 -17.76 -7.15
N PRO A 114 2.95 -16.41 -7.16
CA PRO A 114 3.60 -15.65 -8.23
C PRO A 114 5.12 -15.82 -8.18
N HIS A 115 5.69 -16.32 -7.08
CA HIS A 115 7.13 -16.50 -6.94
C HIS A 115 7.69 -17.44 -8.00
N ALA A 116 7.04 -18.57 -8.26
CA ALA A 116 7.49 -19.53 -9.28
C ALA A 116 7.53 -18.90 -10.68
N ALA A 117 6.50 -18.13 -11.03
CA ALA A 117 6.42 -17.42 -12.32
C ALA A 117 7.50 -16.33 -12.43
N LEU A 118 7.72 -15.55 -11.37
CA LEU A 118 8.76 -14.52 -11.31
C LEU A 118 10.17 -15.13 -11.48
N GLN A 119 10.47 -16.22 -10.76
CA GLN A 119 11.76 -16.90 -10.87
C GLN A 119 11.98 -17.51 -12.26
N GLY A 120 10.94 -18.08 -12.86
CA GLY A 120 10.98 -18.59 -14.24
C GLY A 120 11.32 -17.49 -15.24
N ALA A 121 10.59 -16.37 -15.18
CA ALA A 121 10.82 -15.22 -16.06
C ALA A 121 12.20 -14.59 -15.86
N ALA A 122 12.68 -14.47 -14.62
CA ALA A 122 14.01 -13.96 -14.32
C ALA A 122 15.11 -14.84 -14.92
N LYS A 123 14.97 -16.18 -14.81
CA LYS A 123 15.92 -17.14 -15.38
C LYS A 123 15.93 -17.09 -16.91
N GLU A 124 14.76 -17.03 -17.54
CA GLU A 124 14.66 -16.90 -19.00
C GLU A 124 15.30 -15.60 -19.50
N LEU A 125 15.01 -14.48 -18.84
CA LEU A 125 15.61 -13.20 -19.16
C LEU A 125 17.12 -13.22 -19.01
N SER A 126 17.64 -13.79 -17.92
CA SER A 126 19.09 -13.95 -17.69
C SER A 126 19.76 -14.76 -18.82
N VAL A 127 19.16 -15.87 -19.25
CA VAL A 127 19.68 -16.65 -20.40
C VAL A 127 19.71 -15.79 -21.67
N ARG A 128 18.61 -15.10 -21.99
CA ARG A 128 18.54 -14.25 -23.20
C ARG A 128 19.51 -13.08 -23.17
N VAL A 129 19.74 -12.48 -22.00
CA VAL A 129 20.73 -11.41 -21.83
C VAL A 129 22.14 -11.96 -22.03
N ARG A 130 22.47 -13.16 -21.54
CA ARG A 130 23.79 -13.77 -21.81
C ARG A 130 23.98 -14.11 -23.29
N GLU A 131 22.94 -14.59 -23.96
CA GLU A 131 23.00 -14.98 -25.37
C GLU A 131 23.09 -13.79 -26.33
N HIS A 132 22.34 -12.71 -26.06
CA HIS A 132 22.12 -11.64 -27.02
C HIS A 132 22.43 -10.24 -26.49
N GLY A 133 22.60 -10.08 -25.18
CA GLY A 133 22.67 -8.78 -24.53
C GLY A 133 23.87 -7.95 -24.98
N GLU A 134 25.05 -8.56 -25.10
CA GLU A 134 26.26 -7.83 -25.51
C GLU A 134 26.11 -7.24 -26.91
N GLN A 135 25.74 -8.07 -27.89
CA GLN A 135 25.51 -7.63 -29.26
C GLN A 135 24.38 -6.62 -29.34
N PHE A 136 23.27 -6.84 -28.63
CA PHE A 136 22.16 -5.90 -28.57
C PHE A 136 22.60 -4.52 -28.08
N PHE A 137 23.40 -4.44 -27.01
CA PHE A 137 23.86 -3.15 -26.48
C PHE A 137 24.88 -2.48 -27.40
N ILE A 138 25.72 -3.24 -28.10
CA ILE A 138 26.61 -2.70 -29.14
C ILE A 138 25.77 -2.08 -30.26
N ASP A 139 24.84 -2.85 -30.84
CA ASP A 139 23.97 -2.38 -31.92
C ASP A 139 23.14 -1.16 -31.50
N LEU A 140 22.68 -1.14 -30.24
CA LEU A 140 21.92 -0.04 -29.68
C LEU A 140 22.79 1.22 -29.53
N CYS A 141 24.04 1.10 -29.06
CA CYS A 141 24.95 2.24 -28.95
C CYS A 141 25.34 2.75 -30.35
N ASP A 142 25.64 1.85 -31.29
CA ASP A 142 25.95 2.18 -32.67
C ASP A 142 24.78 2.90 -33.33
N ALA A 143 23.54 2.48 -33.09
CA ALA A 143 22.35 3.15 -33.62
C ALA A 143 22.19 4.57 -33.06
N VAL A 144 22.60 4.83 -31.81
CA VAL A 144 22.63 6.18 -31.23
C VAL A 144 23.69 7.04 -31.89
N ASP A 145 24.92 6.53 -32.03
CA ASP A 145 26.04 7.26 -32.61
C ASP A 145 25.81 7.59 -34.09
N ASN A 146 25.22 6.66 -34.84
CA ASN A 146 24.81 6.85 -36.23
C ASN A 146 23.53 7.68 -36.37
N LYS A 147 22.92 8.11 -35.26
CA LYS A 147 21.69 8.91 -35.22
C LYS A 147 20.48 8.23 -35.88
N TRP A 148 20.47 6.90 -35.92
CA TRP A 148 19.31 6.11 -36.36
C TRP A 148 18.19 6.15 -35.32
N ILE A 149 18.57 6.27 -34.05
CA ILE A 149 17.64 6.44 -32.92
C ILE A 149 17.95 7.70 -32.12
N ASN A 150 16.96 8.13 -31.34
CA ASN A 150 17.03 9.39 -30.60
C ASN A 150 18.03 9.30 -29.44
N GLY A 151 19.22 9.87 -29.60
CA GLY A 151 20.26 9.92 -28.55
C GLY A 151 19.92 10.78 -27.32
N VAL A 152 18.83 11.54 -27.32
CA VAL A 152 18.30 12.25 -26.13
C VAL A 152 17.51 11.28 -25.24
N SER A 153 16.74 10.38 -25.84
CA SER A 153 16.07 9.30 -25.11
C SER A 153 17.07 8.21 -24.73
N TYR A 154 17.90 7.80 -25.68
CA TYR A 154 18.90 6.73 -25.58
C TYR A 154 20.29 7.32 -25.34
N LYS A 155 20.51 7.92 -24.17
CA LYS A 155 21.81 8.55 -23.89
C LYS A 155 22.84 7.48 -23.57
N LEU A 156 23.96 7.49 -24.29
CA LEU A 156 25.10 6.60 -24.04
C LEU A 156 25.59 6.64 -22.58
N GLY A 157 25.50 7.82 -21.94
CA GLY A 157 25.88 8.00 -20.54
C GLY A 157 25.11 7.13 -19.53
N TRP A 158 23.89 6.68 -19.83
CA TRP A 158 23.17 5.69 -19.00
C TRP A 158 23.06 4.31 -19.66
N LEU A 159 23.11 4.22 -21.00
CA LEU A 159 23.08 2.94 -21.70
C LEU A 159 24.32 2.09 -21.45
N HIS A 160 25.52 2.67 -21.45
CA HIS A 160 26.74 1.93 -21.13
C HIS A 160 26.74 1.33 -19.71
N PRO A 161 26.46 2.10 -18.64
CA PRO A 161 26.38 1.51 -17.31
C PRO A 161 25.22 0.52 -17.17
N LEU A 162 24.06 0.77 -17.80
CA LEU A 162 22.95 -0.18 -17.79
C LEU A 162 23.32 -1.51 -18.45
N GLY A 163 23.93 -1.48 -19.64
CA GLY A 163 24.35 -2.69 -20.34
C GLY A 163 25.33 -3.50 -19.51
N ARG A 164 26.33 -2.85 -18.88
CA ARG A 164 27.26 -3.52 -17.96
C ARG A 164 26.56 -4.13 -16.75
N GLN A 165 25.63 -3.43 -16.14
CA GLN A 165 24.90 -3.93 -14.97
C GLN A 165 24.01 -5.13 -15.34
N LEU A 166 23.31 -5.05 -16.47
CA LEU A 166 22.43 -6.12 -16.92
C LEU A 166 23.20 -7.37 -17.32
N LEU A 167 24.34 -7.21 -18.03
CA LEU A 167 25.24 -8.31 -18.36
C LEU A 167 25.92 -8.92 -17.12
N ALA A 168 26.22 -8.12 -16.10
CA ALA A 168 26.78 -8.62 -14.84
C ALA A 168 25.74 -9.33 -13.95
N TRP A 169 24.47 -8.93 -14.05
CA TRP A 169 23.37 -9.57 -13.34
C TRP A 169 22.99 -10.93 -13.94
N ALA A 170 23.03 -11.04 -15.27
CA ALA A 170 22.56 -12.20 -16.02
C ALA A 170 23.45 -13.44 -15.87
#